data_AF-A0A7Z9P1H1-F1
#
_entry.id   AF-A0A7Z9P1H1-F1
#
_cell.length_a   1.000
_cell.length_b   1.000
_cell.length_c   1.000
_cell.angle_alpha   90.00
_cell.angle_beta   90.00
_cell.angle_gamma   90.00
#
_symmetry.space_group_name_H-M   'P 1'
#
loop_
_entity.id
_entity.type
_entity.pdbx_description
1 polymer ?
#
loop_
_entity_poly.entity_id
_entity_poly.type
_entity_poly.pdbx_seq_one_letter_code
_entity_poly.pdbx_strand_id
1 'polypeptide(L)'
;MIQKFQFAFALIITVPTYAEFVVGSVPLDAPTGISTVFAKHVDVYGLHVFAKSNVSNSKVLHCANILAQWIDNNEDGVVDDLISHQTLVGRYASMLIWANPNQADGDYDSIPNSTWDNNGFQELFADEMNLGYPANGQFDWTLEEVLHLVTHEGYALAYPLVWGETSSQMTNTMDAVIAGGWYHYNDPTCARQQNICTGR
;
A
#
# COMPACT_ATOMS: atom_id res chain seq x y z
N MET A 1 -14.13 36.90 -55.13
CA MET A 1 -13.57 35.55 -54.86
C MET A 1 -12.88 35.59 -53.52
N ILE A 2 -13.48 35.03 -52.47
CA ILE A 2 -12.84 34.87 -51.15
C ILE A 2 -12.93 33.38 -50.83
N GLN A 3 -11.78 32.69 -50.91
CA GLN A 3 -11.65 31.30 -50.50
C GLN A 3 -11.69 31.23 -48.97
N LYS A 4 -12.73 30.62 -48.41
CA LYS A 4 -12.77 30.28 -46.99
C LYS A 4 -11.91 29.04 -46.78
N PHE A 5 -10.74 29.21 -46.16
CA PHE A 5 -9.94 28.10 -45.65
C PHE A 5 -10.56 27.63 -44.33
N GLN A 6 -11.13 26.43 -44.31
CA GLN A 6 -11.45 25.72 -43.08
C GLN A 6 -10.17 25.07 -42.57
N PHE A 7 -9.66 25.57 -41.44
CA PHE A 7 -8.66 24.87 -40.66
C PHE A 7 -9.38 23.82 -39.80
N ALA A 8 -9.21 22.55 -40.14
CA ALA A 8 -9.57 21.45 -39.27
C ALA A 8 -8.50 21.35 -38.17
N PHE A 9 -8.84 21.76 -36.95
CA PHE A 9 -8.05 21.43 -35.77
C PHE A 9 -8.33 19.96 -35.43
N ALA A 10 -7.36 19.08 -35.71
CA ALA A 10 -7.39 17.74 -35.16
C ALA A 10 -7.10 17.85 -33.65
N LEU A 11 -8.07 17.47 -32.82
CA LEU A 11 -7.87 17.30 -31.39
C LEU A 11 -6.95 16.08 -31.21
N ILE A 12 -5.67 16.33 -30.95
CA ILE A 12 -4.73 15.27 -30.57
C ILE A 12 -5.03 14.96 -29.10
N ILE A 13 -5.79 13.90 -28.85
CA ILE A 13 -5.91 13.32 -27.50
C ILE A 13 -4.63 12.54 -27.27
N THR A 14 -3.66 13.15 -26.59
CA THR A 14 -2.55 12.40 -26.01
C THR A 14 -3.11 11.65 -24.81
N VAL A 15 -3.37 10.35 -24.99
CA VAL A 15 -3.61 9.48 -23.83
C VAL A 15 -2.26 9.37 -23.13
N PRO A 16 -2.14 9.71 -21.83
CA PRO A 16 -0.90 9.45 -21.11
C PRO A 16 -0.57 7.97 -21.22
N THR A 17 0.62 7.67 -21.75
CA THR A 17 1.15 6.31 -21.76
C THR A 17 1.74 6.08 -20.37
N TYR A 18 0.97 5.49 -19.47
CA TYR A 18 1.52 5.02 -18.19
C TYR A 18 2.56 3.95 -18.49
N ALA A 19 3.73 4.07 -17.85
CA ALA A 19 4.69 2.99 -17.87
C ALA A 19 4.06 1.79 -17.15
N GLU A 20 3.87 0.68 -17.86
CA GLU A 20 3.41 -0.55 -17.21
C GLU A 20 4.45 -1.01 -16.19
N PHE A 21 3.99 -1.36 -14.98
CA PHE A 21 4.84 -1.98 -13.98
C PHE A 21 5.36 -3.33 -14.47
N VAL A 22 6.64 -3.60 -14.22
CA VAL A 22 7.32 -4.83 -14.62
C VAL A 22 7.82 -5.56 -13.39
N VAL A 23 7.47 -6.84 -13.27
CA VAL A 23 8.00 -7.71 -12.22
C VAL A 23 9.44 -8.08 -12.56
N GLY A 24 10.39 -7.56 -11.77
CA GLY A 24 11.81 -7.84 -11.84
C GLY A 24 12.31 -8.73 -10.70
N SER A 25 13.63 -8.83 -10.58
CA SER A 25 14.32 -9.43 -9.44
C SER A 25 14.57 -8.39 -8.35
N VAL A 26 14.70 -8.84 -7.10
CA VAL A 26 15.05 -7.99 -5.95
C VAL A 26 16.32 -7.19 -6.26
N PRO A 27 16.33 -5.86 -6.07
CA PRO A 27 17.46 -5.02 -6.40
C PRO A 27 18.61 -5.23 -5.40
N LEU A 28 19.84 -4.96 -5.83
CA LEU A 28 21.04 -5.25 -5.06
C LEU A 28 21.20 -4.37 -3.81
N ASP A 29 20.53 -3.23 -3.79
CA ASP A 29 20.49 -2.26 -2.70
C ASP A 29 19.28 -2.46 -1.76
N ALA A 30 18.52 -3.55 -1.93
CA ALA A 30 17.47 -3.91 -0.99
C ALA A 30 18.04 -4.13 0.44
N PRO A 31 17.26 -3.80 1.49
CA PRO A 31 17.67 -3.99 2.87
C PRO A 31 18.11 -5.44 3.15
N THR A 32 19.04 -5.58 4.09
CA THR A 32 19.63 -6.88 4.47
C THR A 32 18.53 -7.89 4.80
N GLY A 33 18.61 -9.09 4.20
CA GLY A 33 17.64 -10.18 4.40
C GLY A 33 16.47 -10.21 3.41
N ILE A 34 16.17 -9.09 2.73
CA ILE A 34 15.07 -9.05 1.76
C ILE A 34 15.33 -9.99 0.58
N SER A 35 16.53 -9.96 -0.01
CA SER A 35 16.90 -10.82 -1.14
C SER A 35 17.06 -12.31 -0.77
N THR A 36 17.14 -12.64 0.52
CA THR A 36 17.16 -14.05 0.97
C THR A 36 15.75 -14.63 1.10
N VAL A 37 14.75 -13.79 1.36
CA VAL A 37 13.36 -14.22 1.52
C VAL A 37 12.59 -14.10 0.20
N PHE A 38 12.70 -12.96 -0.48
CA PHE A 38 11.92 -12.62 -1.66
C PHE A 38 12.70 -12.78 -2.95
N ALA A 39 11.99 -13.01 -4.05
CA ALA A 39 12.58 -13.25 -5.36
C ALA A 39 12.11 -12.26 -6.43
N LYS A 40 10.97 -11.61 -6.19
CA LYS A 40 10.31 -10.69 -7.13
C LYS A 40 10.28 -9.29 -6.54
N HIS A 41 10.38 -8.29 -7.41
CA HIS A 41 10.29 -6.88 -7.07
C HIS A 41 9.54 -6.10 -8.15
N VAL A 42 8.78 -5.10 -7.72
CA VAL A 42 8.25 -4.01 -8.56
C VAL A 42 8.55 -2.69 -7.85
N ASP A 43 9.05 -1.70 -8.60
CA ASP A 43 9.20 -0.32 -8.15
C ASP A 43 7.92 0.48 -8.48
N VAL A 44 7.40 1.20 -7.49
CA VAL A 44 6.20 2.05 -7.62
C VAL A 44 6.54 3.43 -7.08
N TYR A 45 6.92 4.35 -7.97
CA TYR A 45 7.35 5.70 -7.58
C TYR A 45 8.47 5.72 -6.52
N GLY A 46 9.40 4.75 -6.56
CA GLY A 46 10.44 4.59 -5.54
C GLY A 46 10.00 3.88 -4.25
N LEU A 47 8.77 3.37 -4.20
CA LEU A 47 8.30 2.42 -3.19
C LEU A 47 8.45 0.99 -3.73
N HIS A 48 8.40 -0.01 -2.85
CA HIS A 48 8.75 -1.38 -3.22
C HIS A 48 7.62 -2.38 -2.97
N VAL A 49 7.41 -3.28 -3.92
CA VAL A 49 6.61 -4.50 -3.73
C VAL A 49 7.53 -5.70 -3.87
N PHE A 50 7.82 -6.39 -2.77
CA PHE A 50 8.58 -7.63 -2.76
C PHE A 50 7.65 -8.82 -2.67
N ALA A 51 7.94 -9.90 -3.40
CA ALA A 51 7.11 -11.10 -3.36
C ALA A 51 7.92 -12.40 -3.46
N LYS A 52 7.39 -13.46 -2.84
CA LYS A 52 7.94 -14.81 -2.95
C LYS A 52 7.85 -15.29 -4.40
N SER A 53 8.76 -16.19 -4.77
CA SER A 53 8.83 -16.75 -6.13
C SER A 53 7.53 -17.45 -6.56
N ASN A 54 6.82 -18.07 -5.61
CA ASN A 54 5.56 -18.80 -5.82
C ASN A 54 4.30 -17.90 -5.85
N VAL A 55 4.40 -16.60 -5.58
CA VAL A 55 3.30 -15.65 -5.77
C VAL A 55 3.17 -15.31 -7.26
N SER A 56 1.99 -15.43 -7.86
CA SER A 56 1.79 -15.16 -9.29
C SER A 56 2.09 -13.70 -9.65
N ASN A 57 2.68 -13.44 -10.82
CA ASN A 57 3.00 -12.07 -11.25
C ASN A 57 1.76 -11.16 -11.33
N SER A 58 0.58 -11.70 -11.69
CA SER A 58 -0.66 -10.93 -11.68
C SER A 58 -1.01 -10.37 -10.30
N LYS A 59 -0.74 -11.11 -9.23
CA LYS A 59 -0.94 -10.65 -7.85
C LYS A 59 0.09 -9.57 -7.46
N VAL A 60 1.36 -9.77 -7.83
CA VAL A 60 2.40 -8.75 -7.59
C VAL A 60 2.04 -7.43 -8.29
N LEU A 61 1.62 -7.50 -9.55
CA LEU A 61 1.18 -6.34 -10.33
C LEU A 61 -0.12 -5.73 -9.80
N HIS A 62 -1.04 -6.55 -9.29
CA HIS A 62 -2.27 -6.06 -8.64
C HIS A 62 -1.96 -5.17 -7.43
N CYS A 63 -1.08 -5.64 -6.55
CA CYS A 63 -0.59 -4.84 -5.41
C CYS A 63 0.12 -3.56 -5.87
N ALA A 64 1.00 -3.66 -6.86
CA ALA A 64 1.71 -2.48 -7.40
C ALA A 64 0.77 -1.42 -7.99
N ASN A 65 -0.27 -1.83 -8.71
CA ASN A 65 -1.26 -0.89 -9.26
C ASN A 65 -2.12 -0.25 -8.17
N ILE A 66 -2.55 -1.00 -7.15
CA ILE A 66 -3.29 -0.42 -6.02
C ILE A 66 -2.41 0.57 -5.25
N LEU A 67 -1.14 0.23 -5.02
CA LEU A 67 -0.18 1.15 -4.40
C LEU A 67 0.00 2.42 -5.25
N ALA A 68 0.11 2.30 -6.57
CA ALA A 68 0.19 3.45 -7.45
C ALA A 68 -1.05 4.35 -7.34
N GLN A 69 -2.26 3.77 -7.31
CA GLN A 69 -3.50 4.54 -7.16
C GLN A 69 -3.62 5.24 -5.79
N TRP A 70 -3.00 4.71 -4.73
CA TRP A 70 -2.95 5.42 -3.45
C TRP A 70 -1.99 6.63 -3.46
N ILE A 71 -0.96 6.59 -4.30
CA ILE A 71 0.09 7.62 -4.39
C ILE A 71 -0.25 8.71 -5.42
N ASP A 72 -0.89 8.30 -6.52
CA ASP A 72 -1.39 9.13 -7.63
C ASP A 72 -2.83 8.71 -7.90
N ASN A 73 -3.75 9.25 -7.10
CA ASN A 73 -5.17 8.87 -7.10
C ASN A 73 -5.95 9.57 -8.23
N ASN A 74 -5.43 10.68 -8.75
CA ASN A 74 -6.02 11.34 -9.91
C ASN A 74 -5.54 10.72 -11.25
N GLU A 75 -4.58 9.78 -11.17
CA GLU A 75 -3.96 9.06 -12.29
C GLU A 75 -3.34 10.00 -13.33
N ASP A 76 -2.77 11.16 -12.96
CA ASP A 76 -2.12 12.05 -13.93
C ASP A 76 -0.62 11.75 -14.15
N GLY A 77 -0.11 10.74 -13.45
CA GLY A 77 1.28 10.33 -13.46
C GLY A 77 2.17 11.12 -12.50
N VAL A 78 1.59 11.97 -11.66
CA VAL A 78 2.28 12.79 -10.66
C VAL A 78 1.80 12.40 -9.27
N VAL A 79 2.75 12.23 -8.35
CA VAL A 79 2.46 12.01 -6.94
C VAL A 79 1.60 13.14 -6.37
N ASP A 80 0.46 12.81 -5.77
CA ASP A 80 -0.51 13.79 -5.26
C ASP A 80 -0.01 14.51 -3.98
N ASP A 81 0.54 13.75 -3.02
CA ASP A 81 1.11 14.28 -1.77
C ASP A 81 2.62 13.99 -1.68
N LEU A 82 3.41 14.98 -2.08
CA LEU A 82 4.86 14.87 -2.11
C LEU A 82 5.49 14.70 -0.72
N ILE A 83 4.90 15.26 0.34
CA ILE A 83 5.49 15.16 1.68
C ILE A 83 5.30 13.74 2.21
N SER A 84 4.07 13.23 2.12
CA SER A 84 3.74 11.84 2.50
C SER A 84 4.58 10.83 1.69
N HIS A 85 4.69 11.05 0.38
CA HIS A 85 5.51 10.21 -0.50
C HIS A 85 7.00 10.22 -0.14
N GLN A 86 7.59 11.40 0.11
CA GLN A 86 8.99 11.48 0.54
C GLN A 86 9.24 10.80 1.87
N THR A 87 8.26 10.84 2.79
CA THR A 87 8.32 10.10 4.05
C THR A 87 8.32 8.59 3.81
N LEU A 88 7.43 8.08 2.96
CA LEU A 88 7.39 6.67 2.56
C LEU A 88 8.71 6.20 1.94
N VAL A 89 9.25 6.96 0.97
CA VAL A 89 10.53 6.65 0.33
C VAL A 89 11.67 6.67 1.35
N GLY A 90 11.70 7.66 2.25
CA GLY A 90 12.71 7.76 3.31
C GLY A 90 12.67 6.61 4.32
N ARG A 91 11.52 5.95 4.47
CA ARG A 91 11.30 4.76 5.29
C ARG A 91 11.58 3.45 4.55
N TYR A 92 11.96 3.49 3.27
CA TYR A 92 12.00 2.30 2.41
C TYR A 92 10.66 1.53 2.48
N ALA A 93 9.55 2.27 2.41
CA ALA A 93 8.22 1.72 2.59
C ALA A 93 7.95 0.62 1.55
N SER A 94 7.62 -0.60 2.02
CA SER A 94 7.54 -1.78 1.17
C SER A 94 6.38 -2.70 1.52
N MET A 95 5.68 -3.18 0.49
CA MET A 95 4.77 -4.31 0.59
C MET A 95 5.54 -5.63 0.51
N LEU A 96 5.31 -6.54 1.45
CA LEU A 96 5.95 -7.84 1.55
C LEU A 96 4.92 -8.95 1.32
N ILE A 97 4.99 -9.62 0.16
CA ILE A 97 3.97 -10.60 -0.26
C ILE A 97 4.47 -12.04 -0.11
N TRP A 98 3.91 -12.75 0.86
CA TRP A 98 4.02 -14.21 1.00
C TRP A 98 2.82 -14.91 0.39
N ALA A 99 2.91 -16.24 0.23
CA ALA A 99 1.76 -17.02 -0.23
C ALA A 99 0.63 -17.11 0.80
N ASN A 100 0.99 -17.15 2.09
CA ASN A 100 0.10 -17.30 3.25
C ASN A 100 0.89 -17.05 4.56
N PRO A 101 0.21 -16.93 5.72
CA PRO A 101 0.87 -16.65 7.01
C PRO A 101 1.93 -17.68 7.41
N ASN A 102 1.68 -18.98 7.22
CA ASN A 102 2.65 -20.02 7.59
C ASN A 102 3.99 -19.88 6.83
N GLN A 103 3.97 -19.35 5.60
CA GLN A 103 5.19 -19.09 4.85
C GLN A 103 5.94 -17.87 5.42
N ALA A 104 5.23 -16.85 5.86
CA ALA A 104 5.84 -15.69 6.52
C ALA A 104 6.48 -16.08 7.85
N ASP A 105 5.78 -16.84 8.69
CA ASP A 105 6.30 -17.34 9.98
C ASP A 105 7.62 -18.10 9.81
N GLY A 106 7.73 -18.93 8.77
CA GLY A 106 8.95 -19.70 8.49
C GLY A 106 10.12 -18.86 7.95
N ASP A 107 9.84 -17.69 7.39
CA ASP A 107 10.83 -16.80 6.79
C ASP A 107 11.21 -15.63 7.72
N TYR A 108 10.41 -15.33 8.76
CA TYR A 108 10.51 -14.10 9.58
C TYR A 108 11.93 -13.86 10.14
N ASP A 109 12.53 -14.89 10.75
CA ASP A 109 13.89 -14.84 11.32
C ASP A 109 15.01 -14.71 10.28
N SER A 110 14.70 -14.85 8.98
CA SER A 110 15.65 -14.64 7.89
C SER A 110 15.87 -13.16 7.58
N ILE A 111 14.96 -12.28 8.03
CA ILE A 111 15.11 -10.84 7.96
C ILE A 111 15.59 -10.35 9.34
N PRO A 112 16.78 -9.72 9.45
CA PRO A 112 17.29 -9.24 10.72
C PRO A 112 16.34 -8.25 11.40
N ASN A 113 16.23 -8.29 12.73
CA ASN A 113 15.44 -7.32 13.50
C ASN A 113 15.77 -5.86 13.17
N SER A 114 17.06 -5.55 12.94
CA SER A 114 17.44 -4.19 12.53
C SER A 114 16.87 -3.79 11.16
N THR A 115 16.58 -4.74 10.28
CA THR A 115 15.90 -4.45 9.02
C THR A 115 14.44 -4.12 9.28
N TRP A 116 13.75 -4.88 10.12
CA TRP A 116 12.39 -4.57 10.55
C TRP A 116 12.28 -3.21 11.24
N ASP A 117 13.17 -2.92 12.19
CA ASP A 117 13.10 -1.69 12.99
C ASP A 117 13.39 -0.41 12.18
N ASN A 118 14.17 -0.51 11.10
CA ASN A 118 14.65 0.66 10.35
C ASN A 118 13.91 0.91 9.03
N ASN A 119 13.00 0.03 8.61
CA ASN A 119 12.23 0.20 7.38
C ASN A 119 10.73 0.10 7.66
N GLY A 120 9.91 0.65 6.77
CA GLY A 120 8.45 0.59 6.87
C GLY A 120 7.91 -0.57 6.07
N PHE A 121 7.55 -1.68 6.71
CA PHE A 121 7.08 -2.87 6.00
C PHE A 121 5.64 -3.18 6.35
N GLN A 122 4.88 -3.54 5.31
CA GLN A 122 3.53 -4.04 5.46
C GLN A 122 3.42 -5.42 4.81
N GLU A 123 2.89 -6.37 5.56
CA GLU A 123 2.71 -7.74 5.10
C GLU A 123 1.42 -7.88 4.29
N LEU A 124 1.42 -8.79 3.33
CA LEU A 124 0.23 -9.17 2.57
C LEU A 124 0.32 -10.64 2.18
N PHE A 125 -0.80 -11.36 2.29
CA PHE A 125 -0.87 -12.77 1.93
C PHE A 125 -1.58 -12.98 0.60
N ALA A 126 -0.93 -13.73 -0.29
CA ALA A 126 -1.45 -13.92 -1.63
C ALA A 126 -2.78 -14.66 -1.64
N ASP A 127 -3.06 -15.58 -0.71
CA ASP A 127 -4.34 -16.28 -0.62
C ASP A 127 -5.53 -15.39 -0.24
N GLU A 128 -5.26 -14.20 0.30
CA GLU A 128 -6.25 -13.18 0.66
C GLU A 128 -6.44 -12.11 -0.44
N MET A 129 -5.49 -12.02 -1.40
CA MET A 129 -5.59 -11.11 -2.55
C MET A 129 -6.67 -11.56 -3.54
N ASN A 130 -7.59 -10.64 -3.85
CA ASN A 130 -8.74 -10.92 -4.68
C ASN A 130 -8.84 -10.00 -5.92
N LEU A 131 -8.28 -10.47 -7.03
CA LEU A 131 -8.33 -9.80 -8.33
C LEU A 131 -9.73 -9.76 -8.97
N GLY A 132 -10.71 -10.48 -8.39
CA GLY A 132 -12.09 -10.48 -8.85
C GLY A 132 -12.98 -9.48 -8.11
N TYR A 133 -12.45 -8.74 -7.13
CA TYR A 133 -13.20 -7.69 -6.43
C TYR A 133 -13.50 -6.50 -7.38
N PRO A 134 -14.68 -5.87 -7.28
CA PRO A 134 -15.82 -6.21 -6.42
C PRO A 134 -16.78 -7.25 -7.04
N ALA A 135 -16.53 -7.69 -8.29
CA ALA A 135 -17.47 -8.49 -9.08
C ALA A 135 -17.81 -9.86 -8.45
N ASN A 136 -16.89 -10.48 -7.71
CA ASN A 136 -17.13 -11.77 -7.05
C ASN A 136 -17.64 -11.65 -5.60
N GLY A 137 -17.85 -10.44 -5.09
CA GLY A 137 -18.43 -10.18 -3.76
C GLY A 137 -17.57 -10.60 -2.56
N GLN A 138 -16.30 -10.96 -2.76
CA GLN A 138 -15.33 -11.19 -1.69
C GLN A 138 -14.42 -9.98 -1.56
N PHE A 139 -14.08 -9.55 -0.34
CA PHE A 139 -13.18 -8.41 -0.16
C PHE A 139 -11.78 -8.72 -0.71
N ASP A 140 -11.09 -7.68 -1.15
CA ASP A 140 -9.68 -7.76 -1.54
C ASP A 140 -8.82 -7.09 -0.47
N TRP A 141 -8.12 -7.91 0.31
CA TRP A 141 -7.27 -7.44 1.39
C TRP A 141 -6.11 -6.56 0.90
N THR A 142 -5.74 -6.65 -0.39
CA THR A 142 -4.74 -5.75 -0.98
C THR A 142 -5.10 -4.27 -0.79
N LEU A 143 -6.39 -3.92 -0.79
CA LEU A 143 -6.84 -2.54 -0.59
C LEU A 143 -6.55 -2.03 0.83
N GLU A 144 -6.77 -2.89 1.82
CA GLU A 144 -6.56 -2.56 3.23
C GLU A 144 -5.07 -2.55 3.58
N GLU A 145 -4.32 -3.57 3.16
CA GLU A 145 -2.88 -3.63 3.49
C GLU A 145 -2.10 -2.48 2.83
N VAL A 146 -2.40 -2.13 1.58
CA VAL A 146 -1.77 -0.95 0.96
C VAL A 146 -2.17 0.34 1.68
N LEU A 147 -3.43 0.46 2.13
CA LEU A 147 -3.87 1.59 2.93
C LEU A 147 -3.08 1.67 4.26
N HIS A 148 -2.88 0.56 4.95
CA HIS A 148 -2.05 0.50 6.17
C HIS A 148 -0.66 1.05 5.91
N LEU A 149 0.04 0.58 4.86
CA LEU A 149 1.37 1.08 4.52
C LEU A 149 1.36 2.60 4.29
N VAL A 150 0.47 3.10 3.45
CA VAL A 150 0.41 4.52 3.05
C VAL A 150 0.04 5.43 4.22
N THR A 151 -0.84 4.98 5.12
CA THR A 151 -1.25 5.78 6.27
C THR A 151 -0.26 5.70 7.43
N HIS A 152 0.20 4.51 7.80
CA HIS A 152 1.11 4.29 8.92
C HIS A 152 2.50 4.87 8.64
N GLU A 153 3.10 4.50 7.52
CA GLU A 153 4.48 4.90 7.17
C GLU A 153 4.54 6.21 6.39
N GLY A 154 3.40 6.70 5.89
CA GLY A 154 3.29 7.96 5.15
C GLY A 154 2.62 9.06 5.96
N TYR A 155 1.28 9.12 5.89
CA TYR A 155 0.50 10.24 6.46
C TYR A 155 0.74 10.46 7.95
N ALA A 156 0.78 9.41 8.76
CA ALA A 156 0.96 9.53 10.21
C ALA A 156 2.32 10.15 10.57
N LEU A 157 3.36 9.82 9.82
CA LEU A 157 4.71 10.33 10.03
C LEU A 157 4.93 11.72 9.38
N ALA A 158 4.33 11.97 8.22
CA ALA A 158 4.39 13.26 7.52
C ALA A 158 3.58 14.35 8.25
N TYR A 159 2.45 13.99 8.85
CA TYR A 159 1.50 14.90 9.46
C TYR A 159 1.06 14.46 10.87
N PRO A 160 2.00 14.31 11.83
CA PRO A 160 1.72 13.67 13.12
C PRO A 160 0.66 14.38 13.95
N LEU A 161 0.50 15.71 13.80
CA LEU A 161 -0.53 16.46 14.53
C LEU A 161 -1.95 16.21 14.01
N VAL A 162 -2.10 15.80 12.75
CA VAL A 162 -3.41 15.59 12.10
C VAL A 162 -3.71 14.10 12.00
N TRP A 163 -2.78 13.34 11.42
CA TRP A 163 -2.93 11.94 11.04
C TRP A 163 -2.12 10.98 11.91
N GLY A 164 -1.41 11.48 12.94
CA GLY A 164 -0.67 10.62 13.85
C GLY A 164 -1.56 9.63 14.59
N GLU A 165 -1.00 8.49 14.96
CA GLU A 165 -1.78 7.38 15.56
C GLU A 165 -2.02 7.55 17.05
N THR A 166 -1.40 8.57 17.66
CA THR A 166 -1.62 8.94 19.05
C THR A 166 -1.68 10.46 19.18
N SER A 167 -2.59 10.95 20.02
CA SER A 167 -2.70 12.38 20.36
C SER A 167 -2.80 13.34 19.14
N SER A 168 -3.49 12.93 18.08
CA SER A 168 -3.68 13.71 16.86
C SER A 168 -5.13 14.21 16.72
N GLN A 169 -5.39 15.08 15.73
CA GLN A 169 -6.76 15.45 15.38
C GLN A 169 -7.61 14.24 15.01
N MET A 170 -7.03 13.26 14.30
CA MET A 170 -7.73 12.03 13.92
C MET A 170 -8.11 11.21 15.14
N THR A 171 -7.18 10.91 16.06
CA THR A 171 -7.48 10.11 17.25
C THR A 171 -8.51 10.80 18.14
N ASN A 172 -8.39 12.11 18.33
CA ASN A 172 -9.37 12.89 19.10
C ASN A 172 -10.77 12.85 18.47
N THR A 173 -10.83 12.85 17.13
CA THR A 173 -12.10 12.75 16.40
C THR A 173 -12.69 11.34 16.54
N MET A 174 -11.89 10.29 16.39
CA MET A 174 -12.31 8.91 16.59
C MET A 174 -12.86 8.69 18.01
N ASP A 175 -12.16 9.17 19.04
CA ASP A 175 -12.61 9.09 20.43
C ASP A 175 -13.96 9.76 20.65
N ALA A 176 -14.17 10.96 20.07
CA ALA A 176 -15.43 11.66 20.17
C ALA A 176 -16.60 10.91 19.47
N VAL A 177 -16.34 10.33 18.30
CA VAL A 177 -17.34 9.55 17.54
C VAL A 177 -17.72 8.26 18.29
N ILE A 178 -16.74 7.56 18.86
CA ILE A 178 -16.94 6.35 19.67
C ILE A 178 -17.71 6.70 20.94
N ALA A 179 -17.30 7.76 21.66
CA ALA A 179 -18.01 8.22 22.86
C ALA A 179 -19.46 8.65 22.56
N GLY A 180 -19.71 9.16 21.34
CA GLY A 180 -21.03 9.50 20.84
C GLY A 180 -21.91 8.33 20.42
N GLY A 181 -21.40 7.08 20.46
CA GLY A 181 -22.14 5.87 20.11
C GLY A 181 -22.35 5.66 18.61
N TRP A 182 -21.62 6.39 17.76
CA TRP A 182 -21.70 6.27 16.30
C TRP A 182 -20.87 5.10 15.76
N TYR A 183 -19.96 4.57 16.57
CA TYR A 183 -19.21 3.36 16.32
C TYR A 183 -19.43 2.36 17.46
N HIS A 184 -19.88 1.16 17.11
CA HIS A 184 -20.00 0.03 18.03
C HIS A 184 -19.20 -1.14 17.48
N TYR A 185 -18.08 -1.46 18.14
CA TYR A 185 -17.34 -2.69 17.89
C TYR A 185 -18.08 -3.85 18.56
N ASN A 186 -18.82 -4.63 17.78
CA ASN A 186 -19.57 -5.79 18.25
C ASN A 186 -18.79 -7.08 18.01
N ASP A 187 -17.57 -7.14 18.54
CA ASP A 187 -16.87 -8.41 18.67
C ASP A 187 -17.20 -9.01 20.05
N PRO A 188 -17.95 -10.12 20.11
CA PRO A 188 -18.34 -10.76 21.37
C PRO A 188 -17.14 -11.32 22.16
N THR A 189 -15.95 -11.41 21.55
CA THR A 189 -14.72 -11.84 22.21
C THR A 189 -13.95 -10.68 22.85
N CYS A 190 -14.26 -9.44 22.49
CA CYS A 190 -13.63 -8.25 23.05
C CYS A 190 -14.47 -7.69 24.22
N ALA A 191 -14.00 -7.89 25.45
CA ALA A 191 -14.58 -7.23 26.61
C ALA A 191 -14.23 -5.74 26.59
N ARG A 192 -15.25 -4.88 26.44
CA ARG A 192 -15.19 -3.40 26.40
C ARG A 192 -14.42 -2.71 27.57
N GLN A 193 -13.97 -3.46 28.57
CA GLN A 193 -13.37 -2.94 29.80
C GLN A 193 -11.84 -3.07 29.89
N GLN A 194 -11.16 -3.70 28.93
CA GLN A 194 -9.71 -3.95 29.09
C GLN A 194 -8.79 -3.49 27.94
N ASN A 195 -9.30 -2.95 26.82
CA ASN A 195 -8.45 -2.58 25.67
C ASN A 195 -7.45 -3.69 25.25
N ILE A 196 -7.80 -4.97 25.50
CA ILE A 196 -7.02 -6.12 25.08
C ILE A 196 -7.83 -6.78 23.97
N CYS A 197 -7.51 -6.41 22.73
CA CYS A 197 -7.92 -7.13 21.55
C CYS A 197 -6.73 -8.02 21.15
N THR A 198 -6.75 -9.29 21.53
CA THR A 198 -5.79 -10.26 20.96
C THR A 198 -6.37 -10.71 19.63
N GLY A 199 -5.99 -10.03 18.54
CA GLY A 199 -6.14 -10.56 17.20
C GLY A 199 -5.41 -11.90 17.10
N ARG A 200 -6.02 -12.85 16.40
CA ARG A 200 -5.33 -14.09 16.01
C ARG A 200 -4.21 -13.79 15.04
#